data_AF-A0A843G6A1-F1
#
_entry.id   AF-A0A843G6A1-F1
#
_cell.length_a   1.000
_cell.length_b   1.000
_cell.length_c   1.000
_cell.angle_alpha   90.00
_cell.angle_beta   90.00
_cell.angle_gamma   90.00
#
_symmetry.space_group_name_H-M   'P 1'
#
loop_
_entity.id
_entity.type
_entity.pdbx_description
1 polymer ?
#
loop_
_entity_poly.entity_id
_entity_poly.type
_entity_poly.pdbx_seq_one_letter_code
_entity_poly.pdbx_strand_id
1 'polypeptide(L)'
;DLGFKIKILLADYHAFLNGKGTVEEIAETAEYNKRCFQGLGLADDTEYILGSSFQTGSEYTNDVYQLATLTTLKRAKRSMDQVSRHDDNPKVASVVYPLMQTADMSALDVDVALGGMEQRKIQMLARENLPRIGKEAPVCIHTPLIHGLDGDDKMSSSKGNYIAVDDDEKTIKDKIKKSYCPMGETEGNPILEIADHFVFSQQDTLLIERPEKFGGNLELTKDELYKMYGEENLHPMDLKNAITQYLIDFLKPVREFMESQE
;
A
#
# COMPACT_ATOMS: atom_id res chain seq x y z
N ASP A 1 6.14 17.42 6.94
CA ASP A 1 7.51 17.97 6.76
C ASP A 1 7.72 18.80 5.50
N LEU A 2 7.29 18.35 4.30
CA LEU A 2 7.49 19.10 3.05
C LEU A 2 6.39 20.13 2.71
N GLY A 3 5.50 20.43 3.65
CA GLY A 3 4.41 21.41 3.47
C GLY A 3 3.19 20.92 2.67
N PHE A 4 3.13 19.64 2.31
CA PHE A 4 1.95 19.04 1.68
C PHE A 4 0.82 18.85 2.70
N LYS A 5 -0.41 19.13 2.26
CA LYS A 5 -1.63 18.71 2.96
C LYS A 5 -2.00 17.31 2.51
N ILE A 6 -2.26 16.42 3.45
CA ILE A 6 -2.52 15.01 3.15
C ILE A 6 -4.03 14.76 3.14
N LYS A 7 -4.51 14.17 2.04
CA LYS A 7 -5.88 13.66 1.90
C LYS A 7 -5.83 12.14 1.73
N ILE A 8 -6.55 11.42 2.57
CA ILE A 8 -6.72 9.97 2.49
C ILE A 8 -8.14 9.68 2.03
N LEU A 9 -8.27 9.17 0.80
CA LEU A 9 -9.55 8.72 0.25
C LEU A 9 -9.86 7.31 0.74
N LEU A 10 -10.88 7.19 1.59
CA LEU A 10 -11.51 5.92 1.95
C LEU A 10 -12.49 5.54 0.84
N ALA A 11 -11.96 4.86 -0.19
CA ALA A 11 -12.64 4.62 -1.46
C ALA A 11 -13.66 3.46 -1.38
N ASP A 12 -14.75 3.68 -0.66
CA ASP A 12 -15.81 2.70 -0.40
C ASP A 12 -16.55 2.22 -1.66
N TYR A 13 -16.95 3.12 -2.56
CA TYR A 13 -17.53 2.72 -3.85
C TYR A 13 -16.54 1.99 -4.75
N HIS A 14 -15.27 2.34 -4.73
CA HIS A 14 -14.24 1.60 -5.44
C HIS A 14 -14.12 0.17 -4.90
N ALA A 15 -14.15 0.00 -3.58
CA ALA A 15 -14.17 -1.33 -2.95
C ALA A 15 -15.43 -2.12 -3.35
N PHE A 16 -16.60 -1.47 -3.37
CA PHE A 16 -17.86 -2.07 -3.82
C PHE A 16 -17.80 -2.52 -5.29
N LEU A 17 -17.33 -1.65 -6.18
CA LEU A 17 -17.15 -1.95 -7.61
C LEU A 17 -16.14 -3.08 -7.86
N ASN A 18 -15.19 -3.28 -6.95
CA ASN A 18 -14.21 -4.36 -7.00
C ASN A 18 -14.65 -5.63 -6.24
N GLY A 19 -15.93 -5.70 -5.85
CA GLY A 19 -16.54 -6.88 -5.24
C GLY A 19 -16.01 -7.22 -3.85
N LYS A 20 -15.75 -6.20 -3.01
CA LYS A 20 -15.17 -6.38 -1.67
C LYS A 20 -16.19 -6.61 -0.55
N GLY A 21 -17.48 -6.48 -0.82
CA GLY A 21 -18.54 -6.65 0.17
C GLY A 21 -19.74 -5.76 -0.15
N THR A 22 -20.69 -5.69 0.78
CA THR A 22 -21.76 -4.68 0.74
C THR A 22 -21.22 -3.30 1.14
N VAL A 23 -21.99 -2.24 0.87
CA VAL A 23 -21.59 -0.87 1.22
C VAL A 23 -21.45 -0.73 2.74
N GLU A 24 -22.29 -1.42 3.52
CA GLU A 24 -22.26 -1.43 4.98
C GLU A 24 -20.98 -2.07 5.53
N GLU A 25 -20.62 -3.27 5.05
CA GLU A 25 -19.38 -3.97 5.44
C GLU A 25 -18.13 -3.14 5.09
N ILE A 26 -18.18 -2.44 3.95
CA ILE A 26 -17.09 -1.58 3.49
C ILE A 26 -17.00 -0.31 4.36
N ALA A 27 -18.11 0.24 4.82
CA ALA A 27 -18.11 1.41 5.70
C ALA A 27 -17.45 1.08 7.06
N GLU A 28 -17.73 -0.10 7.62
CA GLU A 28 -17.04 -0.58 8.83
C GLU A 28 -15.53 -0.74 8.59
N THR A 29 -15.16 -1.32 7.44
CA THR A 29 -13.75 -1.47 7.04
C THR A 29 -13.06 -0.12 6.83
N ALA A 30 -13.78 0.88 6.30
CA ALA A 30 -13.25 2.22 6.09
C ALA A 30 -12.94 2.93 7.42
N GLU A 31 -13.81 2.80 8.43
CA GLU A 31 -13.57 3.38 9.75
C GLU A 31 -12.42 2.66 10.48
N TYR A 32 -12.34 1.32 10.35
CA TYR A 32 -11.19 0.57 10.83
C TYR A 32 -9.88 1.05 10.19
N ASN A 33 -9.83 1.18 8.85
CA ASN A 33 -8.63 1.65 8.15
C ASN A 33 -8.23 3.06 8.57
N LYS A 34 -9.19 3.95 8.79
CA LYS A 34 -8.96 5.30 9.31
C LYS A 34 -8.29 5.26 10.68
N ARG A 35 -8.76 4.41 11.61
CA ARG A 35 -8.12 4.23 12.91
C ARG A 35 -6.69 3.71 12.78
N CYS A 36 -6.45 2.76 11.88
CA CYS A 36 -5.09 2.27 11.59
C CYS A 36 -4.17 3.40 11.10
N PHE A 37 -4.63 4.26 10.19
CA PHE A 37 -3.86 5.42 9.72
C PHE A 37 -3.57 6.43 10.85
N GLN A 38 -4.53 6.66 11.75
CA GLN A 38 -4.33 7.50 12.93
C GLN A 38 -3.28 6.90 13.88
N GLY A 39 -3.35 5.58 14.13
CA GLY A 39 -2.37 4.87 14.95
C GLY A 39 -0.95 4.86 14.36
N LEU A 40 -0.83 4.95 13.03
CA LEU A 40 0.46 5.08 12.33
C LEU A 40 1.10 6.47 12.48
N GLY A 41 0.41 7.43 13.08
CA GLY A 41 0.95 8.77 13.34
C GLY A 41 1.00 9.67 12.10
N LEU A 42 0.02 9.55 11.19
CA LEU A 42 -0.17 10.58 10.16
C LEU A 42 -0.42 11.95 10.81
N ALA A 43 -0.07 13.02 10.10
CA ALA A 43 -0.17 14.39 10.61
C ALA A 43 -1.59 14.72 11.09
N ASP A 44 -1.72 15.50 12.17
CA ASP A 44 -3.00 15.87 12.78
C ASP A 44 -3.95 16.59 11.80
N ASP A 45 -3.41 17.26 10.78
CA ASP A 45 -4.15 17.94 9.73
C ASP A 45 -4.48 17.04 8.52
N THR A 46 -4.27 15.73 8.63
CA THR A 46 -4.66 14.75 7.61
C THR A 46 -6.18 14.69 7.46
N GLU A 47 -6.67 14.93 6.25
CA GLU A 47 -8.09 14.85 5.92
C GLU A 47 -8.47 13.44 5.46
N TYR A 48 -9.36 12.78 6.20
CA TYR A 48 -9.94 11.50 5.82
C TYR A 48 -11.29 11.71 5.14
N ILE A 49 -11.40 11.28 3.88
CA ILE A 49 -12.55 11.58 3.03
C ILE A 49 -13.18 10.27 2.56
N LEU A 50 -14.45 10.06 2.87
CA LEU A 50 -15.20 8.89 2.40
C LEU A 50 -15.64 9.11 0.95
N GLY A 51 -15.37 8.17 0.05
CA GLY A 51 -15.69 8.30 -1.38
C GLY A 51 -17.17 8.60 -1.63
N SER A 52 -18.06 7.83 -1.03
CA SER A 52 -19.52 8.01 -1.15
C SER A 52 -20.03 9.39 -0.69
N SER A 53 -19.25 10.14 0.10
CA SER A 53 -19.63 11.49 0.55
C SER A 53 -19.73 12.52 -0.57
N PHE A 54 -19.04 12.31 -1.71
CA PHE A 54 -19.06 13.25 -2.83
C PHE A 54 -19.29 12.58 -4.20
N GLN A 55 -19.02 11.29 -4.34
CA GLN A 55 -19.03 10.58 -5.63
C GLN A 55 -20.43 10.41 -6.26
N THR A 56 -21.50 10.77 -5.56
CA THR A 56 -22.87 10.84 -6.10
C THR A 56 -23.30 12.25 -6.50
N GLY A 57 -22.46 13.25 -6.25
CA GLY A 57 -22.72 14.65 -6.59
C GLY A 57 -22.86 14.84 -8.10
N SER A 58 -23.65 15.83 -8.50
CA SER A 58 -23.91 16.11 -9.92
C SER A 58 -22.65 16.50 -10.68
N GLU A 59 -21.76 17.31 -10.07
CA GLU A 59 -20.48 17.68 -10.68
C GLU A 59 -19.59 16.45 -10.94
N TYR A 60 -19.37 15.64 -9.90
CA TYR A 60 -18.58 14.41 -10.02
C TYR A 60 -19.17 13.45 -11.06
N THR A 61 -20.49 13.26 -11.04
CA THR A 61 -21.17 12.35 -11.97
C THR A 61 -21.03 12.84 -13.43
N ASN A 62 -21.13 14.15 -13.65
CA ASN A 62 -20.92 14.75 -14.97
C ASN A 62 -19.48 14.53 -15.47
N ASP A 63 -18.48 14.67 -14.60
CA ASP A 63 -17.07 14.41 -14.95
C ASP A 63 -16.88 12.95 -15.34
N VAL A 64 -17.43 12.00 -14.58
CA VAL A 64 -17.37 10.57 -14.91
C VAL A 64 -18.01 10.29 -16.28
N TYR A 65 -19.15 10.90 -16.60
CA TYR A 65 -19.79 10.74 -17.92
C TYR A 65 -18.96 11.33 -19.05
N GLN A 66 -18.36 12.51 -18.86
CA GLN A 66 -17.46 13.10 -19.85
C GLN A 66 -16.22 12.20 -20.07
N LEU A 67 -15.61 11.71 -18.99
CA LEU A 67 -14.47 10.79 -19.04
C LEU A 67 -14.82 9.48 -19.75
N ALA A 68 -16.05 8.98 -19.59
CA ALA A 68 -16.55 7.80 -20.30
C ALA A 68 -16.63 8.02 -21.81
N THR A 69 -16.93 9.24 -22.27
CA THR A 69 -16.96 9.56 -23.71
C THR A 69 -15.57 9.68 -24.32
N LEU A 70 -14.56 9.99 -23.51
CA LEU A 70 -13.16 10.17 -23.94
C LEU A 70 -12.32 8.90 -23.80
N THR A 71 -12.77 7.92 -23.01
CA THR A 71 -11.99 6.73 -22.69
C THR A 71 -12.51 5.50 -23.43
N THR A 72 -11.67 4.93 -24.31
CA THR A 72 -12.03 3.66 -24.96
C THR A 72 -12.12 2.52 -23.95
N LEU A 73 -13.03 1.56 -24.19
CA LEU A 73 -13.14 0.34 -23.37
C LEU A 73 -11.81 -0.40 -23.22
N LYS A 74 -11.02 -0.48 -24.31
CA LYS A 74 -9.69 -1.11 -24.29
C LYS A 74 -8.75 -0.40 -23.32
N ARG A 75 -8.77 0.94 -23.27
CA ARG A 75 -7.93 1.72 -22.38
C ARG A 75 -8.34 1.57 -20.92
N ALA A 76 -9.65 1.63 -20.64
CA ALA A 76 -10.19 1.42 -19.30
C ALA A 76 -9.81 0.03 -18.76
N LYS A 77 -10.04 -1.03 -19.54
CA LYS A 77 -9.63 -2.41 -19.18
C LYS A 77 -8.14 -2.51 -18.88
N ARG A 78 -7.29 -2.04 -19.81
CA ARG A 78 -5.83 -2.08 -19.63
C ARG A 78 -5.37 -1.35 -18.37
N SER A 79 -6.06 -0.28 -17.98
CA SER A 79 -5.70 0.47 -16.78
C SER A 79 -5.93 -0.30 -15.48
N MET A 80 -6.82 -1.29 -15.51
CA MET A 80 -7.16 -2.12 -14.35
C MET A 80 -6.37 -3.42 -14.24
N ASP A 81 -5.49 -3.77 -15.20
CA ASP A 81 -4.80 -5.07 -15.24
C ASP A 81 -4.06 -5.42 -13.93
N GLN A 82 -3.58 -4.42 -13.18
CA GLN A 82 -2.82 -4.60 -11.93
C GLN A 82 -3.63 -4.24 -10.67
N VAL A 83 -4.82 -3.68 -10.85
CA VAL A 83 -5.69 -3.14 -9.78
C VAL A 83 -6.88 -4.06 -9.52
N SER A 84 -7.57 -4.50 -10.58
CA SER A 84 -8.70 -5.43 -10.50
C SER A 84 -8.21 -6.87 -10.37
N ARG A 85 -9.04 -7.73 -9.77
CA ARG A 85 -8.91 -9.17 -9.97
C ARG A 85 -9.12 -9.49 -11.45
N HIS A 86 -8.35 -10.43 -11.98
CA HIS A 86 -8.65 -11.01 -13.28
C HIS A 86 -9.97 -11.78 -13.16
N ASP A 87 -10.93 -11.40 -14.00
CA ASP A 87 -12.22 -12.06 -14.17
C ASP A 87 -12.32 -12.40 -15.66
N ASP A 88 -12.58 -13.67 -15.97
CA ASP A 88 -12.80 -14.14 -17.35
C ASP A 88 -13.98 -13.42 -18.02
N ASN A 89 -14.93 -12.93 -17.20
CA ASN A 89 -16.12 -12.20 -17.64
C ASN A 89 -16.21 -10.83 -16.94
N PRO A 90 -15.31 -9.88 -17.27
CA PRO A 90 -15.17 -8.62 -16.53
C PRO A 90 -16.47 -7.82 -16.58
N LYS A 91 -16.91 -7.36 -15.40
CA LYS A 91 -18.15 -6.59 -15.22
C LYS A 91 -17.96 -5.15 -15.73
N VAL A 92 -19.06 -4.45 -16.03
CA VAL A 92 -19.03 -3.02 -16.39
C VAL A 92 -18.36 -2.18 -15.31
N ALA A 93 -18.51 -2.56 -14.04
CA ALA A 93 -17.81 -1.96 -12.91
C ALA A 93 -16.28 -1.82 -13.13
N SER A 94 -15.65 -2.81 -13.78
CA SER A 94 -14.20 -2.78 -14.07
C SER A 94 -13.78 -1.64 -14.99
N VAL A 95 -14.67 -1.12 -15.84
CA VAL A 95 -14.35 0.02 -16.71
C VAL A 95 -14.85 1.34 -16.16
N VAL A 96 -15.78 1.33 -15.20
CA VAL A 96 -16.23 2.53 -14.47
C VAL A 96 -15.21 2.95 -13.41
N TYR A 97 -14.64 1.98 -12.70
CA TYR A 97 -13.65 2.19 -11.64
C TYR A 97 -12.52 3.17 -12.03
N PRO A 98 -11.77 2.98 -13.15
CA PRO A 98 -10.67 3.88 -13.49
C PRO A 98 -11.14 5.28 -13.89
N LEU A 99 -12.40 5.44 -14.32
CA LEU A 99 -12.99 6.76 -14.60
C LEU A 99 -13.30 7.49 -13.29
N MET A 100 -13.87 6.77 -12.31
CA MET A 100 -14.10 7.30 -10.97
C MET A 100 -12.80 7.74 -10.30
N GLN A 101 -11.79 6.87 -10.30
CA GLN A 101 -10.47 7.22 -9.74
C GLN A 101 -9.80 8.39 -10.47
N THR A 102 -10.06 8.56 -11.76
CA THR A 102 -9.63 9.76 -12.50
C THR A 102 -10.36 11.01 -12.03
N ALA A 103 -11.68 10.93 -11.87
CA ALA A 103 -12.52 12.04 -11.38
C ALA A 103 -12.19 12.41 -9.93
N ASP A 104 -11.86 11.44 -9.08
CA ASP A 104 -11.45 11.65 -7.69
C ASP A 104 -10.29 12.63 -7.58
N MET A 105 -9.29 12.52 -8.48
CA MET A 105 -8.12 13.41 -8.46
C MET A 105 -8.50 14.88 -8.69
N SER A 106 -9.53 15.14 -9.49
CA SER A 106 -10.04 16.50 -9.68
C SER A 106 -11.00 16.92 -8.57
N ALA A 107 -11.89 16.03 -8.12
CA ALA A 107 -12.90 16.34 -7.11
C ALA A 107 -12.29 16.59 -5.73
N LEU A 108 -11.17 15.93 -5.44
CA LEU A 108 -10.39 16.13 -4.23
C LEU A 108 -9.40 17.29 -4.34
N ASP A 109 -9.33 17.98 -5.48
CA ASP A 109 -8.43 19.11 -5.72
C ASP A 109 -6.98 18.78 -5.32
N VAL A 110 -6.43 17.69 -5.90
CA VAL A 110 -5.07 17.24 -5.56
C VAL A 110 -4.03 17.69 -6.57
N ASP A 111 -2.98 18.34 -6.09
CA ASP A 111 -1.79 18.66 -6.89
C ASP A 111 -0.95 17.41 -7.21
N VAL A 112 -0.92 16.47 -6.27
CA VAL A 112 -0.11 15.25 -6.33
C VAL A 112 -0.97 14.03 -6.02
N ALA A 113 -1.00 13.08 -6.96
CA ALA A 113 -1.56 11.75 -6.75
C ALA A 113 -0.42 10.78 -6.38
N LEU A 114 -0.44 10.29 -5.13
CA LEU A 114 0.45 9.26 -4.63
C LEU A 114 -0.21 7.87 -4.76
N GLY A 115 0.53 6.87 -5.20
CA GLY A 115 0.05 5.48 -5.21
C GLY A 115 1.14 4.49 -5.55
N GLY A 116 0.86 3.19 -5.44
CA GLY A 116 1.81 2.16 -5.90
C GLY A 116 1.96 2.16 -7.42
N MET A 117 3.03 1.52 -7.91
CA MET A 117 3.30 1.36 -9.35
C MET A 117 2.13 0.72 -10.13
N GLU A 118 1.30 -0.08 -9.47
CA GLU A 118 0.08 -0.66 -10.03
C GLU A 118 -0.97 0.38 -10.44
N GLN A 119 -0.98 1.57 -9.80
CA GLN A 119 -1.92 2.67 -10.09
C GLN A 119 -1.54 3.49 -11.32
N ARG A 120 -0.32 3.30 -11.84
CA ARG A 120 0.28 4.14 -12.89
C ARG A 120 -0.61 4.31 -14.11
N LYS A 121 -1.22 3.23 -14.60
CA LYS A 121 -2.01 3.29 -15.84
C LYS A 121 -3.28 4.15 -15.68
N ILE A 122 -3.87 4.18 -14.48
CA ILE A 122 -5.04 5.00 -14.14
C ILE A 122 -4.61 6.45 -13.96
N GLN A 123 -3.52 6.70 -13.24
CA GLN A 123 -2.95 8.05 -13.12
C GLN A 123 -2.56 8.66 -14.48
N MET A 124 -2.05 7.84 -15.42
CA MET A 124 -1.82 8.30 -16.79
C MET A 124 -3.12 8.54 -17.58
N LEU A 125 -4.22 7.87 -17.24
CA LEU A 125 -5.54 8.17 -17.80
C LEU A 125 -6.00 9.56 -17.33
N ALA A 126 -5.80 9.86 -16.05
CA ALA A 126 -6.12 11.18 -15.48
C ALA A 126 -5.34 12.30 -16.15
N ARG A 127 -4.01 12.15 -16.28
CA ARG A 127 -3.18 13.15 -16.96
C ARG A 127 -3.54 13.37 -18.42
N GLU A 128 -4.06 12.36 -19.11
CA GLU A 128 -4.49 12.47 -20.51
C GLU A 128 -5.86 13.15 -20.65
N ASN A 129 -6.81 12.82 -19.77
CA ASN A 129 -8.22 13.13 -19.97
C ASN A 129 -8.76 14.29 -19.10
N LEU A 130 -8.22 14.54 -17.91
CA LEU A 130 -8.66 15.68 -17.07
C LEU A 130 -8.53 17.03 -17.83
N PRO A 131 -7.42 17.31 -18.54
CA PRO A 131 -7.32 18.56 -19.31
C PRO A 131 -8.36 18.70 -20.43
N ARG A 132 -8.83 17.57 -20.98
CA ARG A 132 -9.84 17.56 -22.06
C ARG A 132 -11.24 17.93 -21.57
N ILE A 133 -11.48 17.84 -20.27
CA ILE A 133 -12.74 18.26 -19.60
C ILE A 133 -12.55 19.55 -18.79
N GLY A 134 -11.44 20.28 -19.00
CA GLY A 134 -11.16 21.55 -18.34
C GLY A 134 -10.72 21.44 -16.88
N LYS A 135 -10.24 20.26 -16.45
CA LYS A 135 -9.70 20.02 -15.11
C LYS A 135 -8.17 19.92 -15.14
N GLU A 136 -7.52 20.24 -14.03
CA GLU A 136 -6.07 20.14 -13.93
C GLU A 136 -5.59 18.69 -13.79
N ALA A 137 -4.40 18.39 -14.34
CA ALA A 137 -3.81 17.07 -14.28
C ALA A 137 -2.81 17.00 -13.11
N PRO A 138 -2.94 16.03 -12.17
CA PRO A 138 -2.05 15.94 -11.03
C PRO A 138 -0.64 15.49 -11.44
N VAL A 139 0.36 15.87 -10.66
CA VAL A 139 1.66 15.20 -10.64
C VAL A 139 1.48 13.80 -10.03
N CYS A 140 2.16 12.80 -10.57
CA CYS A 140 1.99 11.41 -10.13
C CYS A 140 3.28 10.88 -9.53
N ILE A 141 3.25 10.51 -8.25
CA ILE A 141 4.36 9.88 -7.53
C ILE A 141 4.01 8.42 -7.29
N HIS A 142 4.94 7.53 -7.62
CA HIS A 142 4.73 6.09 -7.51
C HIS A 142 5.68 5.48 -6.50
N THR A 143 5.17 4.66 -5.58
CA THR A 143 5.96 3.84 -4.67
C THR A 143 6.22 2.46 -5.28
N PRO A 144 7.34 1.80 -4.93
CA PRO A 144 7.60 0.43 -5.36
C PRO A 144 6.53 -0.52 -4.81
N LEU A 145 6.38 -1.65 -5.50
CA LEU A 145 5.52 -2.75 -5.06
C LEU A 145 6.29 -3.60 -4.04
N ILE A 146 5.63 -3.95 -2.94
CA ILE A 146 6.19 -4.81 -1.89
C ILE A 146 5.69 -6.24 -2.14
N HIS A 147 6.62 -7.20 -2.22
CA HIS A 147 6.27 -8.60 -2.41
C HIS A 147 5.55 -9.17 -1.18
N GLY A 148 4.70 -10.16 -1.43
CA GLY A 148 4.11 -10.91 -0.33
C GLY A 148 5.16 -11.66 0.47
N LEU A 149 4.82 -12.02 1.71
CA LEU A 149 5.68 -12.85 2.56
C LEU A 149 5.98 -14.22 1.94
N ASP A 150 5.28 -14.65 0.90
CA ASP A 150 5.54 -15.86 0.12
C ASP A 150 6.62 -15.68 -0.97
N GLY A 151 7.13 -14.46 -1.18
CA GLY A 151 8.13 -14.15 -2.21
C GLY A 151 7.60 -14.21 -3.64
N ASP A 152 6.29 -14.34 -3.79
CA ASP A 152 5.57 -14.34 -5.06
C ASP A 152 5.13 -12.90 -5.39
N ASP A 153 4.05 -12.71 -6.16
CA ASP A 153 3.49 -11.37 -6.44
C ASP A 153 3.23 -10.51 -5.18
N LYS A 154 2.65 -9.33 -5.41
CA LYS A 154 2.21 -8.37 -4.40
C LYS A 154 1.61 -8.98 -3.13
N MET A 155 1.98 -8.34 -2.02
CA MET A 155 1.30 -8.50 -0.74
C MET A 155 -0.21 -8.26 -0.90
N SER A 156 -1.02 -9.19 -0.39
CA SER A 156 -2.48 -9.12 -0.51
C SER A 156 -3.19 -9.86 0.61
N SER A 157 -4.25 -9.23 1.14
CA SER A 157 -5.12 -9.85 2.14
C SER A 157 -5.74 -11.16 1.68
N SER A 158 -6.05 -11.29 0.38
CA SER A 158 -6.64 -12.51 -0.16
C SER A 158 -5.68 -13.69 -0.26
N LYS A 159 -4.37 -13.43 -0.33
CA LYS A 159 -3.34 -14.48 -0.32
C LYS A 159 -2.89 -14.82 1.10
N GLY A 160 -3.21 -13.98 2.09
CA GLY A 160 -2.74 -14.16 3.47
C GLY A 160 -1.23 -13.95 3.64
N ASN A 161 -0.57 -13.37 2.63
CA ASN A 161 0.88 -13.21 2.54
C ASN A 161 1.34 -11.82 3.00
N TYR A 162 0.74 -11.28 4.07
CA TYR A 162 0.92 -9.89 4.51
C TYR A 162 1.04 -9.79 6.04
N ILE A 163 1.59 -8.67 6.49
CA ILE A 163 1.60 -8.25 7.90
C ILE A 163 0.58 -7.13 8.05
N ALA A 164 -0.41 -7.33 8.91
CA ALA A 164 -1.37 -6.30 9.27
C ALA A 164 -0.72 -5.35 10.28
N VAL A 165 -1.09 -4.07 10.24
CA VAL A 165 -0.51 -3.06 11.15
C VAL A 165 -0.93 -3.27 12.61
N ASP A 166 -2.02 -3.98 12.83
CA ASP A 166 -2.57 -4.37 14.13
C ASP A 166 -2.33 -5.84 14.47
N ASP A 167 -1.55 -6.59 13.68
CA ASP A 167 -1.17 -7.97 14.02
C ASP A 167 -0.47 -7.99 15.38
N ASP A 168 -0.92 -8.86 16.28
CA ASP A 168 -0.24 -9.09 17.56
C ASP A 168 1.19 -9.63 17.38
N GLU A 169 2.03 -9.49 18.41
CA GLU A 169 3.43 -9.91 18.33
C GLU A 169 3.63 -11.36 17.89
N LYS A 170 2.79 -12.27 18.40
CA LYS A 170 2.88 -13.70 18.10
C LYS A 170 2.53 -13.93 16.63
N THR A 171 1.53 -13.25 16.12
CA THR A 171 1.11 -13.29 14.72
C THR A 171 2.22 -12.76 13.80
N ILE A 172 2.86 -11.64 14.13
CA ILE A 172 4.03 -11.12 13.40
C ILE A 172 5.16 -12.16 13.38
N LYS A 173 5.53 -12.68 14.56
CA LYS A 173 6.56 -13.73 14.72
C LYS A 173 6.27 -14.96 13.85
N ASP A 174 5.04 -15.45 13.88
CA ASP A 174 4.63 -16.65 13.13
C ASP A 174 4.63 -16.43 11.61
N LYS A 175 4.21 -15.24 11.15
CA LYS A 175 4.20 -14.85 9.74
C LYS A 175 5.62 -14.68 9.19
N ILE A 176 6.47 -13.89 9.86
CA ILE A 176 7.86 -13.68 9.44
C ILE A 176 8.64 -15.01 9.45
N LYS A 177 8.46 -15.86 10.47
CA LYS A 177 9.13 -17.16 10.52
C LYS A 177 8.88 -18.00 9.26
N LYS A 178 7.64 -18.01 8.76
CA LYS A 178 7.20 -18.79 7.58
C LYS A 178 7.49 -18.11 6.24
N SER A 179 7.92 -16.86 6.24
CA SER A 179 8.12 -16.08 5.01
C SER A 179 9.23 -16.65 4.10
N TYR A 180 9.16 -16.32 2.82
CA TYR A 180 10.22 -16.49 1.84
C TYR A 180 11.41 -15.61 2.21
N CYS A 181 12.58 -16.24 2.35
CA CYS A 181 13.84 -15.56 2.64
C CYS A 181 15.01 -16.53 2.35
N PRO A 182 15.18 -17.00 1.11
CA PRO A 182 16.31 -17.84 0.75
C PRO A 182 17.63 -17.09 0.96
N MET A 183 18.65 -17.82 1.40
CA MET A 183 19.98 -17.28 1.67
C MET A 183 20.67 -16.88 0.35
N GLY A 184 21.39 -15.76 0.33
CA GLY A 184 22.06 -15.27 -0.89
C GLY A 184 21.15 -14.51 -1.86
N GLU A 185 19.84 -14.77 -1.85
CA GLU A 185 18.88 -14.12 -2.75
C GLU A 185 18.42 -12.77 -2.20
N THR A 186 18.80 -11.69 -2.91
CA THR A 186 18.50 -10.31 -2.51
C THR A 186 17.35 -9.67 -3.29
N GLU A 187 17.08 -10.14 -4.51
CA GLU A 187 15.98 -9.65 -5.34
C GLU A 187 14.66 -10.37 -5.01
N GLY A 188 13.56 -9.63 -4.87
CA GLY A 188 12.24 -10.19 -4.55
C GLY A 188 12.14 -10.83 -3.16
N ASN A 189 13.12 -10.57 -2.29
CA ASN A 189 13.13 -11.09 -0.93
C ASN A 189 12.33 -10.17 0.00
N PRO A 190 11.12 -10.58 0.46
CA PRO A 190 10.22 -9.70 1.20
C PRO A 190 10.80 -9.24 2.55
N ILE A 191 11.71 -10.02 3.15
CA ILE A 191 12.34 -9.64 4.42
C ILE A 191 13.37 -8.52 4.21
N LEU A 192 14.13 -8.57 3.12
CA LEU A 192 15.04 -7.48 2.75
C LEU A 192 14.28 -6.23 2.30
N GLU A 193 13.16 -6.39 1.59
CA GLU A 193 12.29 -5.26 1.22
C GLU A 193 11.67 -4.59 2.44
N ILE A 194 11.28 -5.37 3.46
CA ILE A 194 10.83 -4.79 4.73
C ILE A 194 11.98 -4.00 5.39
N ALA A 195 13.19 -4.55 5.38
CA ALA A 195 14.36 -3.82 5.89
C ALA A 195 14.56 -2.49 5.15
N ASP A 196 14.54 -2.51 3.82
CA ASP A 196 14.71 -1.32 2.98
C ASP A 196 13.64 -0.26 3.22
N HIS A 197 12.38 -0.66 3.15
CA HIS A 197 11.27 0.29 3.13
C HIS A 197 10.82 0.76 4.51
N PHE A 198 11.04 -0.04 5.57
CA PHE A 198 10.58 0.28 6.92
C PHE A 198 11.71 0.54 7.90
N VAL A 199 12.81 -0.22 7.85
CA VAL A 199 13.95 0.03 8.75
C VAL A 199 14.75 1.21 8.24
N PHE A 200 15.31 1.10 7.03
CA PHE A 200 16.24 2.09 6.50
C PHE A 200 15.58 3.40 6.04
N SER A 201 14.24 3.48 6.08
CA SER A 201 13.53 4.75 5.92
C SER A 201 13.42 5.56 7.21
N GLN A 202 13.65 4.93 8.37
CA GLN A 202 13.53 5.56 9.70
C GLN A 202 14.87 5.68 10.42
N GLN A 203 15.83 4.81 10.12
CA GLN A 203 17.13 4.75 10.79
C GLN A 203 18.23 4.28 9.84
N ASP A 204 19.49 4.63 10.14
CA ASP A 204 20.61 4.34 9.23
C ASP A 204 21.12 2.89 9.31
N THR A 205 20.87 2.21 10.44
CA THR A 205 21.40 0.88 10.74
C THR A 205 20.33 -0.10 11.22
N LEU A 206 20.59 -1.40 11.06
CA LEU A 206 19.81 -2.51 11.62
C LEU A 206 20.68 -3.33 12.57
N LEU A 207 20.24 -3.45 13.83
CA LEU A 207 20.85 -4.35 14.80
C LEU A 207 20.34 -5.78 14.58
N ILE A 208 21.26 -6.72 14.36
CA ILE A 208 21.02 -8.16 14.27
C ILE A 208 21.68 -8.82 15.47
N GLU A 209 20.86 -9.20 16.44
CA GLU A 209 21.33 -9.93 17.62
C GLU A 209 21.52 -11.41 17.30
N ARG A 210 22.74 -11.91 17.50
CA ARG A 210 23.07 -13.32 17.28
C ARG A 210 24.11 -13.82 18.29
N PRO A 211 24.03 -15.09 18.72
CA PRO A 211 24.99 -15.68 19.65
C PRO A 211 26.46 -15.51 19.20
N GLU A 212 27.38 -15.34 20.16
CA GLU A 212 28.84 -15.25 19.93
C GLU A 212 29.39 -16.37 19.03
N LYS A 213 28.89 -17.60 19.19
CA LYS A 213 29.27 -18.76 18.36
C LYS A 213 28.93 -18.61 16.87
N PHE A 214 28.08 -17.65 16.51
CA PHE A 214 27.70 -17.30 15.13
C PHE A 214 28.25 -15.92 14.71
N GLY A 215 29.21 -15.37 15.45
CA GLY A 215 29.90 -14.13 15.11
C GLY A 215 29.39 -12.89 15.84
N GLY A 216 28.57 -13.04 16.89
CA GLY A 216 28.13 -11.95 17.78
C GLY A 216 27.22 -10.92 17.11
N ASN A 217 26.69 -9.97 17.89
CA ASN A 217 25.78 -8.95 17.38
C ASN A 217 26.40 -8.16 16.20
N LEU A 218 25.57 -7.84 15.20
CA LEU A 218 25.95 -7.03 14.06
C LEU A 218 25.08 -5.77 14.01
N GLU A 219 25.67 -4.63 13.69
CA GLU A 219 24.93 -3.43 13.35
C GLU A 219 25.28 -3.05 11.92
N LEU A 220 24.31 -3.11 11.02
CA LEU A 220 24.54 -3.05 9.57
C LEU A 220 23.79 -1.89 8.94
N THR A 221 24.48 -1.12 8.11
CA THR A 221 23.83 -0.23 7.14
C THR A 221 23.13 -1.04 6.04
N LYS A 222 22.29 -0.39 5.23
CA LYS A 222 21.64 -1.02 4.07
C LYS A 222 22.65 -1.73 3.17
N ASP A 223 23.71 -1.04 2.75
CA ASP A 223 24.69 -1.59 1.81
C ASP A 223 25.41 -2.80 2.41
N GLU A 224 25.75 -2.74 3.70
CA GLU A 224 26.38 -3.86 4.42
C GLU A 224 25.44 -5.05 4.56
N LEU A 225 24.15 -4.81 4.85
CA LEU A 225 23.15 -5.87 4.94
C LEU A 225 23.03 -6.61 3.61
N TYR A 226 22.82 -5.88 2.50
CA TYR A 226 22.65 -6.48 1.18
C TYR A 226 23.90 -7.24 0.74
N LYS A 227 25.08 -6.66 0.97
CA LYS A 227 26.35 -7.33 0.67
C LYS A 227 26.51 -8.62 1.47
N MET A 228 26.35 -8.56 2.79
CA MET A 228 26.56 -9.71 3.66
C MET A 228 25.56 -10.82 3.41
N TYR A 229 24.29 -10.47 3.16
CA TYR A 229 23.26 -11.44 2.83
C TYR A 229 23.51 -12.10 1.47
N GLY A 230 23.89 -11.31 0.46
CA GLY A 230 24.22 -11.81 -0.89
C GLY A 230 25.49 -12.66 -0.95
N GLU A 231 26.46 -12.41 -0.07
CA GLU A 231 27.67 -13.24 0.11
C GLU A 231 27.44 -14.46 1.01
N GLU A 232 26.19 -14.75 1.41
CA GLU A 232 25.83 -15.86 2.29
C GLU A 232 26.53 -15.81 3.67
N ASN A 233 26.93 -14.62 4.12
CA ASN A 233 27.59 -14.38 5.41
C ASN A 233 26.59 -14.04 6.54
N LEU A 234 25.30 -13.96 6.23
CA LEU A 234 24.21 -13.74 7.17
C LEU A 234 23.13 -14.81 7.01
N HIS A 235 22.81 -15.52 8.08
CA HIS A 235 21.81 -16.58 8.04
C HIS A 235 20.38 -15.97 8.01
N PRO A 236 19.45 -16.50 7.19
CA PRO A 236 18.10 -15.94 7.05
C PRO A 236 17.31 -15.82 8.36
N MET A 237 17.50 -16.75 9.29
CA MET A 237 16.81 -16.70 10.59
C MET A 237 17.26 -15.51 11.44
N ASP A 238 18.53 -15.13 11.37
CA ASP A 238 19.04 -13.98 12.14
C ASP A 238 18.43 -12.68 11.61
N LEU A 239 18.38 -12.54 10.27
CA LEU A 239 17.70 -11.42 9.61
C LEU A 239 16.20 -11.39 9.97
N LYS A 240 15.50 -12.52 9.86
CA LYS A 240 14.09 -12.63 10.22
C LYS A 240 13.81 -12.21 11.66
N ASN A 241 14.65 -12.63 12.60
CA ASN A 241 14.49 -12.28 14.01
C ASN A 241 14.66 -10.77 14.23
N ALA A 242 15.68 -10.17 13.61
CA ALA A 242 15.91 -8.72 13.68
C ALA A 242 14.72 -7.93 13.11
N ILE A 243 14.22 -8.32 11.93
CA ILE A 243 13.05 -7.68 11.29
C ILE A 243 11.78 -7.90 12.11
N THR A 244 11.60 -9.08 12.72
CA THR A 244 10.47 -9.34 13.61
C THR A 244 10.46 -8.39 14.80
N GLN A 245 11.61 -8.24 15.46
CA GLN A 245 11.72 -7.34 16.62
C GLN A 245 11.45 -5.90 16.22
N TYR A 246 12.06 -5.44 15.12
CA TYR A 246 11.80 -4.10 14.59
C TYR A 246 10.32 -3.86 14.30
N LEU A 247 9.63 -4.77 13.59
CA LEU A 247 8.21 -4.61 13.26
C LEU A 247 7.32 -4.61 14.50
N ILE A 248 7.65 -5.41 15.52
CA ILE A 248 6.94 -5.38 16.80
C ILE A 248 7.04 -3.98 17.40
N ASP A 249 8.24 -3.41 17.49
CA ASP A 249 8.42 -2.09 18.10
C ASP A 249 7.79 -0.98 17.23
N PHE A 250 7.97 -1.04 15.91
CA PHE A 250 7.43 -0.09 14.94
C PHE A 250 5.89 -0.04 14.94
N LEU A 251 5.23 -1.20 14.99
CA LEU A 251 3.76 -1.29 14.95
C LEU A 251 3.11 -1.21 16.34
N LYS A 252 3.91 -1.11 17.41
CA LYS A 252 3.40 -1.01 18.78
C LYS A 252 2.45 0.17 18.99
N PRO A 253 2.75 1.40 18.52
CA PRO A 253 1.83 2.54 18.69
C PRO A 253 0.46 2.31 18.04
N VAL A 254 0.43 1.61 16.89
CA VAL A 254 -0.83 1.28 16.21
C VAL A 254 -1.66 0.34 17.07
N ARG A 255 -1.05 -0.73 17.60
CA ARG A 255 -1.76 -1.69 18.47
C ARG A 255 -2.30 -1.02 19.73
N GLU A 256 -1.46 -0.23 20.42
CA GLU A 256 -1.88 0.50 21.63
C GLU A 256 -3.01 1.50 21.32
N PHE A 257 -2.94 2.19 20.19
CA PHE A 257 -4.01 3.07 19.74
C PHE A 257 -5.31 2.31 19.51
N MET A 258 -5.25 1.17 18.81
CA MET A 258 -6.42 0.35 18.49
C MET A 258 -7.09 -0.22 19.75
N GLU A 259 -6.31 -0.73 20.71
CA GLU A 259 -6.81 -1.23 22.00
C GLU A 259 -7.44 -0.13 22.86
N SER A 260 -6.92 1.11 22.79
CA SER A 260 -7.45 2.23 23.59
C SER A 260 -8.84 2.75 23.15
N GLN A 261 -9.27 2.33 21.96
CA GLN A 261 -10.52 2.75 21.31
C GLN A 261 -11.54 1.61 21.21
N GLU A 262 -11.28 0.48 21.89
CA GLU A 262 -12.26 -0.60 22.18
C GLU A 262 -12.97 -0.37 23.52
#